data_AF-A0A3N7FA01-F1
#
_entry.id   AF-A0A3N7FA01-F1
#
_cell.length_a   1.000
_cell.length_b   1.000
_cell.length_c   1.000
_cell.angle_alpha   90.00
_cell.angle_beta   90.00
_cell.angle_gamma   90.00
#
_symmetry.space_group_name_H-M   'P 1'
#
loop_
_entity.id
_entity.type
_entity.pdbx_description
1 polymer ?
#
loop_
_entity_poly.entity_id
_entity_poly.type
_entity_poly.pdbx_seq_one_letter_code
_entity_poly.pdbx_strand_id
1 'polypeptide(L)'
;MVLGPLLQPIVNASILHILKYLTGSAKTYANSVQAYVHDIRDVALAHMLVFETPSASGRYICAERMLHRGEVVEILAKFFPEYPIPTK
;
A
#
# COMPACT_ATOMS: atom_id res chain seq x y z
N MET A 1 -2.05 3.92 -3.27
CA MET A 1 -1.17 3.85 -2.09
C MET A 1 0.01 2.98 -2.44
N VAL A 2 1.21 3.40 -2.06
CA VAL A 2 2.45 2.71 -2.44
C VAL A 2 3.01 2.02 -1.20
N LEU A 3 3.24 0.72 -1.28
CA LEU A 3 3.72 -0.12 -0.19
C LEU A 3 4.97 -0.89 -0.66
N GLY A 4 5.77 -1.36 0.28
CA GLY A 4 6.96 -2.15 -0.03
C GLY A 4 8.03 -2.02 1.06
N PRO A 5 9.20 -2.64 0.85
CA PRO A 5 10.31 -2.55 1.79
C PRO A 5 10.83 -1.10 1.88
N LEU A 6 11.21 -0.69 3.09
CA LEU A 6 11.78 0.63 3.35
C LEU A 6 13.30 0.54 3.29
N LEU A 7 13.92 1.38 2.45
CA LEU A 7 15.38 1.54 2.45
C LEU A 7 15.82 2.61 3.45
N GLN A 8 14.96 3.59 3.72
CA GLN A 8 15.15 4.58 4.77
C GLN A 8 14.65 4.05 6.13
N PRO A 9 15.22 4.51 7.25
CA PRO A 9 14.82 4.07 8.59
C PRO A 9 13.47 4.67 9.07
N ILE A 10 12.91 5.62 8.31
CA ILE A 10 11.72 6.38 8.69
C ILE A 10 10.47 5.79 8.05
N VAL A 11 9.45 5.55 8.87
CA VAL A 11 8.10 5.16 8.43
C VAL A 11 7.44 6.34 7.71
N ASN A 12 7.15 6.17 6.43
CA ASN A 12 6.41 7.16 5.65
C ASN A 12 4.89 7.02 5.84
N ALA A 13 4.12 7.97 5.29
CA ALA A 13 2.68 8.02 5.49
C ALA A 13 1.92 6.78 4.96
N SER A 14 2.33 6.20 3.84
CA SER A 14 1.65 5.02 3.29
C SER A 14 1.93 3.75 4.09
N ILE A 15 3.14 3.59 4.61
CA ILE A 15 3.48 2.49 5.53
C ILE A 15 2.80 2.68 6.87
N LEU A 16 2.71 3.91 7.39
CA LEU A 16 1.98 4.21 8.64
C LEU A 16 0.51 3.76 8.55
N HIS A 17 -0.11 3.88 7.38
CA HIS A 17 -1.48 3.40 7.16
C HIS A 17 -1.63 1.88 7.33
N ILE A 18 -0.59 1.09 7.03
CA ILE A 18 -0.59 -0.37 7.30
C ILE A 18 -0.16 -0.65 8.73
N LEU A 19 0.89 0.02 9.21
CA LEU A 19 1.48 -0.19 10.53
C LEU A 19 0.46 -0.01 11.66
N LYS A 20 -0.46 0.96 11.55
CA LYS A 20 -1.50 1.21 12.57
C LYS A 20 -2.39 -0.01 12.85
N TYR A 21 -2.55 -0.92 11.88
CA TYR A 21 -3.32 -2.16 12.09
C TYR A 21 -2.50 -3.19 12.85
N LEU A 22 -1.21 -3.34 12.50
CA LEU A 22 -0.31 -4.27 13.18
C LEU A 22 -0.02 -3.83 14.63
N THR A 23 0.14 -2.53 14.89
CA THR A 23 0.36 -2.03 16.26
C THR A 23 -0.91 -1.98 17.10
N GLY A 24 -2.08 -2.25 16.50
CA GLY A 24 -3.37 -2.12 17.17
C GLY A 24 -3.74 -0.67 17.52
N SER A 25 -3.08 0.33 16.93
CA SER A 25 -3.44 1.74 17.08
C SER A 25 -4.79 2.04 16.42
N ALA A 26 -5.12 1.34 15.33
CA ALA A 26 -6.46 1.33 14.75
C ALA A 26 -7.31 0.23 15.39
N LYS A 27 -8.41 0.60 16.04
CA LYS A 27 -9.37 -0.34 16.65
C LYS A 27 -10.46 -0.84 15.71
N THR A 28 -10.67 -0.09 14.62
CA THR A 28 -11.59 -0.45 13.53
C THR A 28 -10.98 -0.08 12.19
N TYR A 29 -11.59 -0.55 11.10
CA TYR A 29 -11.30 -0.06 9.75
C TYR A 29 -12.48 0.74 9.16
N ALA A 30 -12.16 1.69 8.28
CA ALA A 30 -13.19 2.48 7.61
C ALA A 30 -13.81 1.70 6.45
N ASN A 31 -15.12 1.87 6.24
CA ASN A 31 -15.81 1.39 5.04
C ASN A 31 -15.39 2.25 3.83
N SER A 32 -14.25 1.91 3.24
CA SER A 32 -13.62 2.67 2.16
C SER A 32 -12.75 1.76 1.29
N VAL A 33 -12.65 2.11 0.02
CA VAL A 33 -11.77 1.44 -0.95
C VAL A 33 -10.60 2.34 -1.30
N GLN A 34 -9.46 1.73 -1.59
CA GLN A 34 -8.26 2.45 -2.02
C GLN A 34 -7.50 1.60 -3.05
N ALA A 35 -7.01 2.24 -4.10
CA ALA A 35 -6.07 1.61 -5.04
C ALA A 35 -4.69 1.45 -4.38
N TYR A 36 -4.08 0.29 -4.57
CA TYR A 36 -2.72 -0.05 -4.14
C TYR A 36 -1.86 -0.34 -5.37
N VAL A 37 -0.61 0.10 -5.33
CA VAL A 37 0.43 -0.43 -6.23
C VAL A 37 0.88 -1.77 -5.66
N HIS A 38 1.25 -2.71 -6.52
CA HIS A 38 1.74 -4.01 -6.09
C HIS A 38 3.01 -3.88 -5.24
N ASP A 39 4.00 -3.13 -5.72
CA ASP A 39 5.21 -2.81 -4.96
C ASP A 39 5.76 -1.39 -5.27
N ILE A 40 6.50 -0.79 -4.32
CA ILE A 40 7.22 0.48 -4.51
C ILE A 40 8.18 0.43 -5.71
N ARG A 41 8.75 -0.74 -5.99
CA ARG A 41 9.62 -0.97 -7.14
C ARG A 41 8.90 -0.75 -8.46
N ASP A 42 7.61 -1.07 -8.56
CA ASP A 42 6.83 -0.83 -9.78
C ASP A 42 6.66 0.66 -10.06
N VAL A 43 6.52 1.47 -9.01
CA VAL A 43 6.49 2.94 -9.15
C VAL A 43 7.83 3.46 -9.64
N ALA A 44 8.94 2.97 -9.08
CA ALA A 44 10.28 3.36 -9.50
C ALA A 44 10.55 2.99 -10.97
N LEU A 45 10.21 1.76 -11.36
CA LEU A 45 10.33 1.28 -12.74
C LEU A 45 9.40 2.05 -13.69
N ALA A 46 8.18 2.37 -13.27
CA ALA A 46 7.26 3.16 -14.09
C ALA A 46 7.81 4.57 -14.36
N HIS A 47 8.45 5.21 -13.37
CA HIS A 47 9.09 6.51 -13.57
C HIS A 47 10.26 6.41 -14.56
N MET A 48 11.12 5.40 -14.44
CA MET A 48 12.20 5.16 -15.40
C MET A 48 11.65 4.94 -16.80
N LEU A 49 10.64 4.06 -16.95
CA LEU A 49 10.05 3.73 -18.23
C LEU A 49 9.45 4.95 -18.94
N VAL A 50 8.68 5.77 -18.21
CA VAL A 50 8.07 6.98 -18.77
C VAL A 50 9.13 8.01 -19.15
N PHE A 51 10.22 8.11 -18.39
CA PHE A 51 11.33 9.00 -18.71
C PHE A 51 12.12 8.54 -19.95
N GLU A 52 12.38 7.24 -20.07
CA GLU A 52 13.20 6.66 -21.14
C GLU A 52 12.45 6.49 -22.47
N THR A 53 11.11 6.53 -22.46
CA THR A 53 10.27 6.33 -23.66
C THR A 53 10.01 7.66 -24.38
N PRO A 54 10.58 7.93 -25.57
CA PRO A 54 10.46 9.24 -26.22
C PRO A 54 9.02 9.64 -26.62
N SER A 55 8.15 8.65 -26.83
CA SER A 55 6.74 8.86 -27.18
C SER A 55 5.83 9.00 -25.94
N ALA A 56 6.36 8.82 -24.72
CA ALA A 56 5.57 8.93 -23.51
C ALA A 56 5.13 10.39 -23.29
N SER A 57 3.86 10.59 -22.98
CA SER A 57 3.29 11.91 -22.75
C SER A 57 2.02 11.84 -21.90
N GLY A 58 1.68 12.94 -21.25
CA GLY A 58 0.49 13.03 -20.42
C GLY A 58 0.67 12.42 -19.03
N ARG A 59 -0.35 11.69 -18.55
CA ARG A 59 -0.43 11.17 -17.18
C ARG A 59 -0.61 9.66 -17.18
N TYR A 60 0.06 8.98 -16.26
CA TYR A 60 0.02 7.52 -16.12
C TYR A 60 -0.56 7.12 -14.76
N ILE A 61 -1.55 6.23 -14.77
CA ILE A 61 -2.07 5.61 -13.55
C ILE A 61 -1.18 4.39 -13.26
N CYS A 62 -0.50 4.40 -12.11
CA CYS A 62 0.26 3.27 -11.59
C CYS A 62 -0.49 2.72 -10.38
N ALA A 63 -1.23 1.62 -10.58
CA ALA A 63 -1.98 0.89 -9.57
C ALA A 63 -2.20 -0.55 -10.05
N GLU A 64 -2.24 -1.52 -9.14
CA GLU A 64 -2.49 -2.93 -9.48
C GLU A 64 -3.90 -3.38 -9.08
N ARG A 65 -4.35 -3.09 -7.85
CA ARG A 65 -5.71 -3.45 -7.41
C ARG A 65 -6.36 -2.42 -6.51
N MET A 66 -7.69 -2.34 -6.54
CA MET A 66 -8.48 -1.66 -5.52
C MET A 66 -8.91 -2.65 -4.44
N LEU A 67 -8.68 -2.29 -3.17
CA LEU A 67 -9.12 -3.10 -2.03
C LEU A 67 -9.97 -2.25 -1.09
N HIS A 68 -11.02 -2.87 -0.55
CA HIS A 68 -11.69 -2.42 0.64
C HIS A 68 -10.79 -2.59 1.87
N ARG A 69 -10.92 -1.73 2.89
CA ARG A 69 -10.10 -1.85 4.11
C ARG A 69 -10.28 -3.20 4.82
N GLY A 70 -11.48 -3.77 4.75
CA GLY A 70 -11.77 -5.11 5.26
C GLY A 70 -10.87 -6.19 4.64
N GLU A 71 -10.69 -6.16 3.32
CA GLU A 71 -9.81 -7.11 2.61
C GLU A 71 -8.35 -6.93 3.02
N VAL A 72 -7.91 -5.68 3.24
CA VAL A 72 -6.55 -5.39 3.70
C VAL A 72 -6.30 -5.98 5.08
N VAL A 73 -7.20 -5.77 6.04
CA VAL A 73 -7.02 -6.32 7.39
C VAL A 73 -7.15 -7.83 7.42
N GLU A 74 -7.98 -8.43 6.56
CA GLU A 74 -8.10 -9.88 6.41
C GLU A 74 -6.79 -10.50 5.90
N ILE A 75 -6.17 -9.88 4.89
CA ILE A 75 -4.85 -10.29 4.39
C ILE A 75 -3.81 -10.20 5.53
N LEU A 76 -3.78 -9.09 6.27
CA LEU A 76 -2.84 -8.92 7.37
C LEU A 76 -3.06 -9.98 8.46
N ALA A 77 -4.31 -10.25 8.85
CA ALA A 77 -4.65 -11.21 9.90
C ALA A 77 -4.28 -12.65 9.51
N LYS A 78 -4.36 -12.98 8.21
CA LYS A 78 -3.93 -14.28 7.69
C LYS A 78 -2.41 -14.48 7.77
N PHE A 79 -1.63 -13.43 7.50
CA PHE A 79 -0.16 -13.52 7.50
C PHE A 79 0.46 -13.29 8.88
N PHE A 80 -0.20 -12.53 9.75
CA PHE A 80 0.32 -12.06 11.03
C PHE A 80 -0.71 -12.24 12.15
N PRO A 81 -1.16 -13.48 12.42
CA PRO A 81 -2.24 -13.76 13.38
C PRO A 81 -1.90 -13.37 14.84
N GLU A 82 -0.64 -13.16 15.17
CA GLU A 82 -0.16 -12.76 16.49
C GLU A 82 -0.34 -11.27 16.80
N TYR A 83 -0.66 -10.44 15.81
CA TYR A 83 -0.82 -9.00 15.97
C TYR A 83 -2.28 -8.60 16.24
N PRO A 84 -2.53 -7.49 16.97
CA PRO A 84 -3.87 -7.01 17.33
C PRO A 84 -4.61 -6.31 16.17
N ILE A 85 -4.80 -7.01 15.05
CA ILE A 85 -5.43 -6.50 13.84
C ILE A 85 -6.96 -6.44 14.03
N PRO A 86 -7.64 -5.32 13.68
CA PRO A 86 -9.07 -5.19 13.86
C PRO A 86 -9.87 -6.05 12.87
N THR A 87 -11.04 -6.52 13.31
CA THR A 87 -11.95 -7.37 12.52
C THR A 87 -13.24 -6.67 12.10
N LYS A 88 -13.38 -5.37 12.41
CA LYS A 88 -14.60 -4.58 12.19
C LYS A 88 -14.29 -3.13 11.79
#